data_AF-B0VYZ0-F1
#
_entry.id   AF-B0VYZ0-F1
#
_cell.length_a   1.000
_cell.length_b   1.000
_cell.length_c   1.000
_cell.angle_alpha   90.00
_cell.angle_beta   90.00
_cell.angle_gamma   90.00
#
_symmetry.space_group_name_H-M   'P 1'
#
loop_
_entity.id
_entity.type
_entity.pdbx_description
1 polymer ?
#
loop_
_entity_poly.entity_id
_entity_poly.type
_entity_poly.pdbx_seq_one_letter_code
_entity_poly.pdbx_strand_id
1 'polypeptide(L)'
;MELQELLLNVHSNLEPPKPDGSTYLMNGNYHYYHYGCDGFQDVGWGCGYRTLQSICSWQTLVEIKDKPERFFGSREWIGTLEAIYVVDTLFDVSCKVIHISKRDNIAKHADTLKEYFETHGGLIMMGGDMDAASKGIAGIHISADSSDIYLLVIDPHFVGKIKTKEELYTKNYVKWQKVEEFVDSSFYNLCLPIVKIKEEL
;
A
#
# COMPACT_ATOMS: atom_id res chain seq x y z
N MET A 1 -10.37 25.91 2.82
CA MET A 1 -9.29 25.12 2.21
C MET A 1 -9.99 24.03 1.42
N GLU A 2 -9.93 24.07 0.08
CA GLU A 2 -10.60 23.05 -0.75
C GLU A 2 -9.88 21.71 -0.56
N LEU A 3 -10.60 20.71 -0.06
CA LEU A 3 -10.14 19.32 -0.06
C LEU A 3 -10.03 18.87 -1.52
N GLN A 4 -8.88 18.36 -1.92
CA GLN A 4 -8.71 17.77 -3.25
C GLN A 4 -9.53 16.48 -3.30
N GLU A 5 -10.30 16.29 -4.39
CA GLU A 5 -10.95 15.01 -4.65
C GLU A 5 -9.88 13.94 -4.93
N LEU A 6 -9.83 12.91 -4.08
CA LEU A 6 -8.85 11.84 -4.21
C LEU A 6 -9.25 10.86 -5.31
N LEU A 7 -8.27 10.37 -6.07
CA LEU A 7 -8.53 9.37 -7.09
C LEU A 7 -8.86 8.01 -6.47
N LEU A 8 -9.88 7.34 -7.01
CA LEU A 8 -10.30 5.99 -6.63
C LEU A 8 -9.55 4.93 -7.43
N ASN A 9 -9.05 3.88 -6.78
CA ASN A 9 -8.46 2.68 -7.41
C ASN A 9 -7.44 3.03 -8.48
N VAL A 10 -6.41 3.78 -8.10
CA VAL A 10 -5.37 4.21 -9.03
C VAL A 10 -4.61 3.04 -9.67
N HIS A 11 -4.78 1.82 -9.18
CA HIS A 11 -4.24 0.59 -9.79
C HIS A 11 -5.05 0.05 -10.99
N SER A 12 -6.33 0.40 -11.13
CA SER A 12 -7.30 -0.38 -11.93
C SER A 12 -7.11 -0.31 -13.45
N ASN A 13 -6.37 0.68 -13.98
CA ASN A 13 -6.21 0.89 -15.42
C ASN A 13 -4.79 0.60 -15.90
N LEU A 14 -3.95 -0.01 -15.04
CA LEU A 14 -2.59 -0.35 -15.40
C LEU A 14 -2.54 -1.79 -15.90
N GLU A 15 -2.17 -1.96 -17.17
CA GLU A 15 -1.98 -3.29 -17.76
C GLU A 15 -0.86 -4.06 -17.05
N PRO A 16 -0.95 -5.40 -16.98
CA PRO A 16 0.15 -6.23 -16.48
C PRO A 16 1.46 -5.97 -17.23
N PRO A 17 2.62 -6.15 -16.57
CA PRO A 17 3.92 -5.83 -17.16
C PRO A 17 4.30 -6.81 -18.29
N LYS A 18 3.68 -7.99 -18.31
CA LYS A 18 3.77 -8.97 -19.39
C LYS A 18 2.39 -9.47 -19.80
N PRO A 19 2.19 -9.79 -21.10
CA PRO A 19 0.91 -10.29 -21.60
C PRO A 19 0.61 -11.74 -21.17
N ASP A 20 1.65 -12.50 -20.78
CA ASP A 20 1.57 -13.86 -20.29
C ASP A 20 1.75 -13.92 -18.76
N GLY A 21 1.28 -14.99 -18.13
CA GLY A 21 1.40 -15.20 -16.69
C GLY A 21 0.09 -14.98 -15.93
N SER A 22 0.21 -14.80 -14.61
CA SER A 22 -0.92 -14.64 -13.69
C SER A 22 -0.79 -13.36 -12.89
N THR A 23 -1.86 -12.58 -12.85
CA THR A 23 -1.95 -11.32 -12.10
C THR A 23 -2.97 -11.44 -11.00
N TYR A 24 -2.58 -11.08 -9.78
CA TYR A 24 -3.43 -11.06 -8.60
C TYR A 24 -3.43 -9.64 -8.05
N LEU A 25 -4.60 -9.04 -7.95
CA LEU A 25 -4.78 -7.67 -7.49
C LEU A 25 -5.55 -7.65 -6.18
N MET A 26 -5.42 -6.56 -5.44
CA MET A 26 -6.33 -6.26 -4.34
C MET A 26 -7.77 -6.20 -4.84
N ASN A 27 -8.72 -6.56 -3.97
CA ASN A 27 -10.15 -6.56 -4.23
C ASN A 27 -10.81 -5.48 -3.37
N GLY A 28 -11.65 -4.63 -3.95
CA GLY A 28 -12.33 -3.55 -3.26
C GLY A 28 -11.88 -2.16 -3.72
N ASN A 29 -12.37 -1.13 -3.02
CA ASN A 29 -12.20 0.26 -3.42
C ASN A 29 -11.34 1.03 -2.42
N TYR A 30 -10.34 1.78 -2.87
CA TYR A 30 -9.57 2.68 -2.01
C TYR A 30 -9.29 4.03 -2.68
N HIS A 31 -9.07 5.05 -1.87
CA HIS A 31 -8.63 6.37 -2.33
C HIS A 31 -7.11 6.48 -2.22
N TYR A 32 -6.50 7.10 -3.23
CA TYR A 32 -5.07 7.35 -3.25
C TYR A 32 -4.71 8.58 -2.41
N TYR A 33 -4.24 8.34 -1.18
CA TYR A 33 -3.70 9.39 -0.31
C TYR A 33 -2.21 9.60 -0.62
N HIS A 34 -1.82 10.87 -0.70
CA HIS A 34 -0.46 11.28 -1.05
C HIS A 34 -0.10 12.57 -0.30
N TYR A 35 1.15 13.02 -0.42
CA TYR A 35 1.60 14.23 0.25
C TYR A 35 0.72 15.46 -0.04
N GLY A 36 0.36 16.17 1.02
CA GLY A 36 -0.40 17.42 0.94
C GLY A 36 -1.84 17.31 0.43
N CYS A 37 -2.39 16.10 0.23
CA CYS A 37 -3.71 15.91 -0.38
C CYS A 37 -4.86 16.51 0.46
N ASP A 38 -4.67 16.64 1.76
CA ASP A 38 -5.59 17.25 2.73
C ASP A 38 -5.16 18.67 3.16
N GLY A 39 -4.16 19.25 2.49
CA GLY A 39 -3.59 20.56 2.80
C GLY A 39 -2.57 20.56 3.94
N PHE A 40 -2.26 19.41 4.53
CA PHE A 40 -1.25 19.30 5.58
C PHE A 40 0.16 19.10 5.00
N GLN A 41 1.17 19.81 5.53
CA GLN A 41 2.53 19.77 4.99
C GLN A 41 3.35 18.62 5.58
N ASP A 42 3.26 17.46 4.93
CA ASP A 42 3.91 16.22 5.36
C ASP A 42 4.99 15.68 4.41
N VAL A 43 5.39 16.49 3.43
CA VAL A 43 6.49 16.16 2.52
C VAL A 43 7.76 15.84 3.32
N GLY A 44 8.32 14.65 3.05
CA GLY A 44 9.55 14.16 3.66
C GLY A 44 9.38 13.37 4.96
N TRP A 45 8.14 13.21 5.45
CA TRP A 45 7.91 12.43 6.68
C TRP A 45 6.55 11.72 6.77
N GLY A 46 5.57 12.12 5.95
CA GLY A 46 4.20 11.63 6.04
C GLY A 46 3.91 10.31 5.31
N CYS A 47 4.86 9.71 4.58
CA CYS A 47 4.54 8.64 3.63
C CYS A 47 3.85 7.44 4.28
N GLY A 48 4.27 7.06 5.49
CA GLY A 48 3.62 5.99 6.27
C GLY A 48 2.15 6.29 6.58
N TYR A 49 1.83 7.54 6.94
CA TYR A 49 0.45 7.97 7.18
C TYR A 49 -0.40 7.95 5.92
N ARG A 50 0.17 8.34 4.76
CA ARG A 50 -0.56 8.34 3.49
C ARG A 50 -0.83 6.93 2.98
N THR A 51 0.13 6.01 3.12
CA THR A 51 -0.12 4.58 2.86
C THR A 51 -1.19 4.03 3.81
N LEU A 52 -1.10 4.34 5.10
CA LEU A 52 -2.10 3.92 6.09
C LEU A 52 -3.50 4.47 5.78
N GLN A 53 -3.63 5.74 5.41
CA GLN A 53 -4.91 6.32 4.99
C GLN A 53 -5.50 5.61 3.77
N SER A 54 -4.66 5.24 2.80
CA SER A 54 -5.09 4.44 1.64
C SER A 54 -5.61 3.07 2.08
N ILE A 55 -4.92 2.38 3.01
CA ILE A 55 -5.36 1.11 3.59
C ILE A 55 -6.67 1.25 4.39
N CYS A 56 -6.79 2.27 5.24
CA CYS A 56 -8.02 2.52 6.00
C CYS A 56 -9.19 2.87 5.08
N SER A 57 -8.94 3.58 3.98
CA SER A 57 -9.97 3.89 2.98
C SER A 57 -10.45 2.66 2.22
N TRP A 58 -9.54 1.69 2.00
CA TRP A 58 -9.90 0.37 1.49
C TRP A 58 -10.90 -0.34 2.41
N GLN A 59 -10.72 -0.20 3.72
CA GLN A 59 -11.62 -0.77 4.73
C GLN A 59 -12.92 0.00 4.94
N THR A 60 -13.26 0.97 4.07
CA THR A 60 -14.46 1.80 4.19
C THR A 60 -14.51 2.54 5.54
N LEU A 61 -13.93 3.74 5.57
CA LEU A 61 -14.08 4.77 6.61
C LEU A 61 -15.53 5.28 6.78
N VAL A 62 -16.56 4.53 6.40
CA VAL A 62 -17.96 4.98 6.47
C VAL A 62 -18.57 4.74 7.86
N GLU A 63 -17.96 3.94 8.75
CA GLU A 63 -18.61 3.58 10.03
C GLU A 63 -17.90 3.98 11.33
N ILE A 64 -16.65 4.46 11.32
CA ILE A 64 -15.87 4.55 12.58
C ILE A 64 -15.46 5.98 12.92
N LYS A 65 -16.36 6.68 13.63
CA LYS A 65 -16.16 8.02 14.19
C LYS A 65 -15.13 8.04 15.33
N ASP A 66 -13.84 7.78 15.08
CA ASP A 66 -12.90 7.57 16.19
C ASP A 66 -11.51 8.21 16.03
N LYS A 67 -11.36 9.48 16.45
CA LYS A 67 -10.07 10.03 16.91
C LYS A 67 -10.24 11.17 17.94
N PRO A 68 -9.45 11.22 19.03
CA PRO A 68 -9.38 12.33 19.97
C PRO A 68 -8.31 13.39 19.64
N GLU A 69 -8.53 14.65 20.05
CA GLU A 69 -7.79 15.88 19.66
C GLU A 69 -6.30 15.96 20.05
N ARG A 70 -5.78 15.03 20.86
CA ARG A 70 -4.45 15.16 21.50
C ARG A 70 -3.31 14.32 20.92
N PHE A 71 -3.55 13.59 19.83
CA PHE A 71 -2.49 12.90 19.06
C PHE A 71 -1.84 13.83 18.01
N PHE A 72 -2.17 15.12 18.08
CA PHE A 72 -2.04 16.08 17.00
C PHE A 72 -0.72 16.85 17.14
N GLY A 73 0.16 16.81 16.13
CA GLY A 73 1.21 17.83 15.94
C GLY A 73 2.67 17.38 15.91
N SER A 74 3.01 16.08 16.03
CA SER A 74 4.39 15.60 15.77
C SER A 74 4.64 15.43 14.26
N ARG A 75 5.92 15.34 13.88
CA ARG A 75 6.40 15.09 12.51
C ARG A 75 7.18 13.78 12.39
N GLU A 76 6.93 12.86 13.32
CA GLU A 76 7.66 11.60 13.38
C GLU A 76 7.19 10.64 12.28
N TRP A 77 8.07 9.75 11.84
CA TRP A 77 7.72 8.71 10.88
C TRP A 77 6.96 7.60 11.60
N ILE A 78 5.97 7.01 10.92
CA ILE A 78 5.38 5.74 11.32
C ILE A 78 5.79 4.64 10.36
N GLY A 79 6.07 3.46 10.90
CA GLY A 79 6.39 2.27 10.14
C GLY A 79 5.23 1.28 10.11
N THR A 80 5.55 0.09 9.61
CA THR A 80 4.62 -1.02 9.45
C THR A 80 4.02 -1.47 10.80
N LEU A 81 4.77 -1.39 11.90
CA LEU A 81 4.29 -1.82 13.23
C LEU A 81 3.25 -0.84 13.80
N GLU A 82 3.52 0.46 13.73
CA GLU A 82 2.57 1.48 14.16
C GLU A 82 1.28 1.43 13.33
N ALA A 83 1.40 1.19 12.02
CA ALA A 83 0.24 1.00 11.15
C ALA A 83 -0.64 -0.17 11.58
N ILE A 84 -0.06 -1.29 12.03
CA ILE A 84 -0.79 -2.44 12.56
C ILE A 84 -1.59 -2.06 13.79
N TYR A 85 -0.97 -1.39 14.77
CA TYR A 85 -1.68 -0.98 15.98
C TYR A 85 -2.84 -0.05 15.68
N VAL A 86 -2.69 0.86 14.71
CA VAL A 86 -3.77 1.76 14.31
C VAL A 86 -4.90 1.00 13.62
N VAL A 87 -4.58 0.08 12.71
CA VAL A 87 -5.57 -0.72 12.00
C VAL A 87 -6.34 -1.64 12.95
N ASP A 88 -5.63 -2.33 13.85
CA ASP A 88 -6.22 -3.21 14.85
C ASP A 88 -7.12 -2.45 15.82
N THR A 89 -6.64 -1.31 16.36
CA THR A 89 -7.40 -0.53 17.36
C THR A 89 -8.65 0.12 16.78
N LEU A 90 -8.57 0.67 15.56
CA LEU A 90 -9.68 1.43 14.98
C LEU A 90 -10.67 0.56 14.22
N PHE A 91 -10.21 -0.51 13.58
CA PHE A 91 -11.02 -1.29 12.63
C PHE A 91 -11.23 -2.75 13.06
N ASP A 92 -10.66 -3.19 14.19
CA ASP A 92 -10.66 -4.60 14.62
C ASP A 92 -10.11 -5.55 13.52
N VAL A 93 -9.12 -5.05 12.76
CA VAL A 93 -8.48 -5.79 11.69
C VAL A 93 -7.10 -6.25 12.13
N SER A 94 -6.95 -7.58 12.21
CA SER A 94 -5.67 -8.22 12.45
C SER A 94 -4.78 -8.11 11.21
N CYS A 95 -3.48 -7.95 11.42
CA CYS A 95 -2.51 -7.89 10.33
C CYS A 95 -1.47 -9.01 10.46
N LYS A 96 -1.11 -9.64 9.34
CA LYS A 96 0.07 -10.50 9.24
C LYS A 96 1.26 -9.66 8.83
N VAL A 97 2.42 -9.91 9.44
CA VAL A 97 3.68 -9.26 9.06
C VAL A 97 4.58 -10.26 8.35
N ILE A 98 5.06 -9.87 7.17
CA ILE A 98 6.15 -10.57 6.49
C ILE A 98 7.40 -9.70 6.61
N HIS A 99 8.41 -10.23 7.32
CA HIS A 99 9.72 -9.61 7.42
C HIS A 99 10.66 -10.22 6.38
N ILE A 100 11.13 -9.41 5.45
CA ILE A 100 12.10 -9.79 4.42
C ILE A 100 13.44 -9.18 4.83
N SER A 101 14.36 -10.02 5.30
CA SER A 101 15.68 -9.57 5.76
C SER A 101 16.58 -9.14 4.59
N LYS A 102 17.66 -8.39 4.87
CA LYS A 102 18.67 -7.95 3.89
C LYS A 102 19.36 -9.08 3.09
N ARG A 103 19.22 -10.33 3.52
CA ARG A 103 19.80 -11.51 2.85
C ARG A 103 18.73 -12.38 2.19
N ASP A 104 17.49 -11.94 2.25
CA ASP A 104 16.35 -12.65 1.70
C ASP A 104 15.83 -11.94 0.45
N ASN A 105 15.02 -12.65 -0.34
CA ASN A 105 14.51 -12.15 -1.60
C ASN A 105 12.98 -12.13 -1.57
N ILE A 106 12.38 -11.02 -2.01
CA ILE A 106 10.93 -10.84 -2.17
C ILE A 106 10.33 -11.99 -3.01
N ALA A 107 11.05 -12.48 -4.01
CA ALA A 107 10.65 -13.60 -4.86
C ALA A 107 10.27 -14.86 -4.07
N LYS A 108 10.92 -15.14 -2.93
CA LYS A 108 10.59 -16.32 -2.11
C LYS A 108 9.24 -16.22 -1.41
N HIS A 109 8.71 -15.00 -1.28
CA HIS A 109 7.42 -14.73 -0.65
C HIS A 109 6.29 -14.59 -1.68
N ALA A 110 6.57 -14.79 -2.98
CA ALA A 110 5.61 -14.62 -4.06
C ALA A 110 4.36 -15.50 -3.89
N ASP A 111 4.52 -16.76 -3.52
CA ASP A 111 3.39 -17.67 -3.28
C ASP A 111 2.52 -17.19 -2.11
N THR A 112 3.14 -16.68 -1.03
CA THR A 112 2.40 -16.12 0.12
C THR A 112 1.65 -14.84 -0.26
N LEU A 113 2.26 -13.98 -1.08
CA LEU A 113 1.62 -12.75 -1.56
C LEU A 113 0.46 -13.06 -2.52
N LYS A 114 0.65 -14.01 -3.43
CA LYS A 114 -0.40 -14.53 -4.30
C LYS A 114 -1.58 -15.04 -3.47
N GLU A 115 -1.34 -15.97 -2.54
CA GLU A 115 -2.37 -16.55 -1.68
C GLU A 115 -3.12 -15.46 -0.88
N TYR A 116 -2.39 -14.45 -0.40
CA TYR A 116 -2.99 -13.31 0.28
C TYR A 116 -3.94 -12.51 -0.61
N PHE A 117 -3.55 -12.19 -1.85
CA PHE A 117 -4.44 -11.47 -2.78
C PHE A 117 -5.65 -12.32 -3.20
N GLU A 118 -5.48 -13.63 -3.35
CA GLU A 118 -6.59 -14.56 -3.63
C GLU A 118 -7.57 -14.66 -2.45
N THR A 119 -7.08 -14.71 -1.22
CA THR A 119 -7.89 -14.98 -0.02
C THR A 119 -8.47 -13.73 0.63
N HIS A 120 -7.68 -12.66 0.71
CA HIS A 120 -8.01 -11.45 1.45
C HIS A 120 -8.09 -10.21 0.57
N GLY A 121 -7.21 -10.11 -0.45
CA GLY A 121 -7.27 -9.04 -1.43
C GLY A 121 -7.07 -7.62 -0.87
N GLY A 122 -6.37 -7.46 0.25
CA GLY A 122 -6.15 -6.14 0.85
C GLY A 122 -4.99 -5.35 0.24
N LEU A 123 -4.98 -4.03 0.44
CA LEU A 123 -3.82 -3.20 0.14
C LEU A 123 -2.74 -3.42 1.21
N ILE A 124 -1.54 -3.82 0.78
CA ILE A 124 -0.42 -4.12 1.68
C ILE A 124 0.40 -2.85 1.91
N MET A 125 0.78 -2.55 3.16
CA MET A 125 1.81 -1.54 3.43
C MET A 125 3.17 -2.18 3.41
N MET A 126 4.09 -1.63 2.61
CA MET A 126 5.50 -2.03 2.56
C MET A 126 6.36 -0.89 3.06
N GLY A 127 7.06 -1.11 4.18
CA GLY A 127 8.07 -0.20 4.71
C GLY A 127 9.46 -0.77 4.52
N GLY A 128 10.41 0.06 4.08
CA GLY A 128 11.83 -0.26 4.01
C GLY A 128 12.67 0.67 4.90
N ASP A 129 13.84 0.17 5.31
CA ASP A 129 14.81 0.90 6.13
C ASP A 129 15.59 1.93 5.32
N MET A 130 16.20 1.50 4.21
CA MET A 130 17.13 2.34 3.47
C MET A 130 16.47 3.29 2.48
N ASP A 131 15.24 3.00 2.06
CA ASP A 131 14.48 3.90 1.19
C ASP A 131 13.66 4.94 1.97
N ALA A 132 13.56 4.79 3.31
CA ALA A 132 12.75 5.63 4.21
C ALA A 132 11.36 5.96 3.64
N ALA A 133 10.80 5.04 2.85
CA ALA A 133 9.68 5.30 1.97
C ALA A 133 8.66 4.16 2.07
N SER A 134 7.56 4.45 2.76
CA SER A 134 6.38 3.59 2.73
C SER A 134 5.77 3.56 1.33
N LYS A 135 5.28 2.39 0.92
CA LYS A 135 4.60 2.13 -0.36
C LYS A 135 3.39 1.24 -0.12
N GLY A 136 2.33 1.44 -0.88
CA GLY A 136 1.24 0.47 -0.99
C GLY A 136 1.58 -0.59 -2.03
N ILE A 137 1.31 -1.86 -1.76
CA ILE A 137 1.37 -2.94 -2.77
C ILE A 137 -0.05 -3.40 -3.06
N ALA A 138 -0.50 -3.14 -4.29
CA ALA A 138 -1.87 -3.39 -4.75
C ALA A 138 -2.02 -4.68 -5.56
N GLY A 139 -0.93 -5.41 -5.79
CA GLY A 139 -0.97 -6.66 -6.54
C GLY A 139 0.39 -7.27 -6.81
N ILE A 140 0.37 -8.49 -7.34
CA ILE A 140 1.52 -9.26 -7.79
C ILE A 140 1.24 -9.83 -9.19
N HIS A 141 2.27 -9.84 -10.04
CA HIS A 141 2.23 -10.51 -11.33
C HIS A 141 3.42 -11.47 -11.44
N ILE A 142 3.15 -12.69 -11.89
CA ILE A 142 4.13 -13.76 -12.07
C ILE A 142 4.06 -14.20 -13.53
N SER A 143 5.18 -14.15 -14.25
CA SER A 143 5.26 -14.57 -15.66
C SER A 143 4.94 -16.06 -15.82
N ALA A 144 4.55 -16.49 -17.03
CA ALA A 144 4.12 -17.87 -17.27
C ALA A 144 5.22 -18.93 -16.98
N ASP A 145 6.48 -18.56 -17.20
CA ASP A 145 7.67 -19.35 -16.87
C ASP A 145 8.14 -19.20 -15.41
N SER A 146 7.44 -18.37 -14.62
CA SER A 146 7.79 -18.00 -13.24
C SER A 146 9.19 -17.39 -13.09
N SER A 147 9.79 -16.89 -14.19
CA SER A 147 11.12 -16.26 -14.16
C SER A 147 11.07 -14.85 -13.59
N ASP A 148 9.98 -14.13 -13.85
CA ASP A 148 9.85 -12.71 -13.55
C ASP A 148 8.64 -12.47 -12.66
N ILE A 149 8.91 -11.81 -11.53
CA ILE A 149 7.91 -11.46 -10.52
C ILE A 149 7.88 -9.94 -10.40
N TYR A 150 6.68 -9.38 -10.37
CA TYR A 150 6.44 -7.94 -10.27
C TYR A 150 5.47 -7.64 -9.15
N LEU A 151 5.68 -6.51 -8.46
CA LEU A 151 4.73 -5.95 -7.51
C LEU A 151 4.12 -4.67 -8.09
N LEU A 152 2.82 -4.47 -7.89
CA LEU A 152 2.13 -3.24 -8.26
C LEU A 152 2.26 -2.23 -7.12
N VAL A 153 3.18 -1.29 -7.31
CA VAL A 153 3.58 -0.29 -6.32
C VAL A 153 2.69 0.95 -6.45
N ILE A 154 2.17 1.40 -5.31
CA ILE A 154 1.45 2.65 -5.10
C ILE A 154 2.31 3.54 -4.21
N ASP A 155 2.94 4.53 -4.81
CA ASP A 155 3.88 5.44 -4.15
C ASP A 155 3.13 6.68 -3.61
N PRO A 156 3.08 6.92 -2.29
CA PRO A 156 2.36 8.07 -1.71
C PRO A 156 3.10 9.41 -1.83
N HIS A 157 4.28 9.47 -2.45
CA HIS A 157 5.14 10.66 -2.42
C HIS A 157 4.74 11.74 -3.43
N PHE A 158 3.63 11.57 -4.15
CA PHE A 158 3.17 12.58 -5.10
C PHE A 158 2.87 13.91 -4.39
N VAL A 159 3.44 15.00 -4.91
CA VAL A 159 3.19 16.36 -4.45
C VAL A 159 2.50 17.16 -5.55
N GLY A 160 1.33 17.70 -5.25
CA GLY A 160 0.57 18.59 -6.15
C GLY A 160 -0.88 18.16 -6.28
N LYS A 161 -1.56 18.70 -7.30
CA LYS A 161 -2.94 18.32 -7.66
C LYS A 161 -2.91 17.28 -8.77
N ILE A 162 -3.50 16.12 -8.52
CA ILE A 162 -3.63 15.04 -9.50
C ILE A 162 -4.92 15.25 -10.26
N LYS A 163 -4.87 15.12 -11.58
CA LYS A 163 -6.07 15.22 -12.42
C LYS A 163 -6.57 13.86 -12.89
N THR A 164 -5.66 12.94 -13.22
CA THR A 164 -6.02 11.63 -13.78
C THR A 164 -5.06 10.53 -13.32
N LYS A 165 -5.47 9.27 -13.48
CA LYS A 165 -4.64 8.10 -13.13
C LYS A 165 -3.42 7.98 -14.04
N GLU A 166 -3.57 8.36 -15.31
CA GLU A 166 -2.53 8.29 -16.33
C GLU A 166 -1.33 9.18 -16.00
N GLU A 167 -1.57 10.29 -15.29
CA GLU A 167 -0.52 11.14 -14.75
C GLU A 167 0.36 10.38 -13.75
N LEU A 168 -0.26 9.57 -12.89
CA LEU A 168 0.45 8.75 -11.89
C LEU A 168 1.27 7.64 -12.55
N TYR A 169 0.76 7.06 -13.63
CA TYR A 169 1.47 6.03 -14.41
C TYR A 169 2.69 6.64 -15.10
N THR A 170 2.49 7.74 -15.83
CA THR A 170 3.55 8.42 -16.60
C THR A 170 4.69 8.89 -15.68
N LYS A 171 4.34 9.29 -14.45
CA LYS A 171 5.30 9.76 -13.44
C LYS A 171 5.83 8.65 -12.53
N ASN A 172 5.49 7.38 -12.77
CA ASN A 172 5.94 6.21 -12.01
C ASN A 172 5.51 6.18 -10.53
N TYR A 173 4.46 6.91 -10.14
CA TYR A 173 3.87 6.82 -8.79
C TYR A 173 2.96 5.59 -8.64
N VAL A 174 2.40 5.10 -9.74
CA VAL A 174 1.70 3.81 -9.77
C VAL A 174 2.28 2.99 -10.91
N LYS A 175 2.97 1.90 -10.57
CA LYS A 175 3.69 1.09 -11.55
C LYS A 175 3.87 -0.35 -11.13
N TRP A 176 4.01 -1.23 -12.11
CA TRP A 176 4.62 -2.54 -11.90
C TRP A 176 6.13 -2.37 -11.75
N GLN A 177 6.68 -2.89 -10.66
CA GLN A 177 8.11 -2.89 -10.39
C GLN A 177 8.59 -4.33 -10.26
N LYS A 178 9.68 -4.67 -10.95
CA LYS A 178 10.24 -6.01 -10.89
C LYS A 178 10.87 -6.25 -9.51
N VAL A 179 10.76 -7.44 -8.94
CA VAL A 179 11.25 -7.71 -7.58
C VAL A 179 12.75 -7.50 -7.44
N GLU A 180 13.55 -7.71 -8.49
CA GLU A 180 15.00 -7.47 -8.50
C GLU A 180 15.38 -5.98 -8.58
N GLU A 181 14.41 -5.09 -8.84
CA GLU A 181 14.64 -3.63 -8.85
C GLU A 181 14.50 -3.02 -7.44
N PHE A 182 14.05 -3.81 -6.45
CA PHE A 182 14.04 -3.38 -5.05
C PHE A 182 15.46 -3.42 -4.47
N VAL A 183 15.69 -2.65 -3.40
CA VAL A 183 17.04 -2.44 -2.86
C VAL A 183 17.50 -3.67 -2.07
N ASP A 184 18.41 -4.46 -2.64
CA ASP A 184 18.98 -5.68 -2.04
C ASP A 184 19.65 -5.49 -0.67
N SER A 185 20.07 -4.27 -0.35
CA SER A 185 20.71 -3.93 0.94
C SER A 185 19.73 -3.44 2.01
N SER A 186 18.44 -3.36 1.70
CA SER A 186 17.38 -3.00 2.65
C SER A 186 16.71 -4.25 3.23
N PHE A 187 16.09 -4.10 4.40
CA PHE A 187 15.02 -5.03 4.79
C PHE A 187 13.68 -4.42 4.40
N TYR A 188 12.66 -5.26 4.28
CA TYR A 188 11.29 -4.83 4.04
C TYR A 188 10.33 -5.48 5.04
N ASN A 189 9.41 -4.69 5.58
CA ASN A 189 8.30 -5.18 6.40
C ASN A 189 7.00 -4.94 5.65
N LEU A 190 6.30 -6.02 5.33
CA LEU A 190 5.00 -5.98 4.69
C LEU A 190 3.93 -6.22 5.76
N CYS A 191 3.01 -5.26 5.93
CA CYS A 191 1.78 -5.42 6.71
C CYS A 191 0.65 -5.82 5.77
N LEU A 192 0.09 -6.99 6.02
CA LEU A 192 -0.99 -7.62 5.26
C LEU A 192 -2.26 -7.57 6.13
N PRO A 193 -3.16 -6.59 5.92
CA PRO A 193 -4.44 -6.54 6.65
C PRO A 193 -5.31 -7.75 6.35
N ILE A 194 -5.86 -8.39 7.38
CA ILE A 194 -6.74 -9.56 7.28
C ILE A 194 -8.11 -9.15 7.79
N VAL A 195 -9.03 -8.89 6.87
CA VAL A 195 -10.42 -8.61 7.22
C VAL A 195 -11.11 -9.92 7.55
N LYS A 196 -11.62 -10.05 8.78
CA LYS A 196 -12.53 -11.13 9.12
C LYS A 196 -13.86 -10.82 8.45
N ILE A 197 -14.34 -11.71 7.59
CA ILE A 197 -15.74 -11.67 7.16
C ILE A 197 -16.54 -11.90 8.44
N LYS A 198 -17.25 -10.87 8.92
CA LYS A 198 -18.27 -11.09 9.95
C LYS A 198 -19.32 -11.97 9.29
N GLU A 199 -19.44 -13.21 9.73
CA GLU A 199 -20.65 -13.99 9.47
C GLU A 199 -21.81 -13.16 10.03
N GLU A 200 -22.71 -12.72 9.16
CA GLU A 200 -23.97 -12.13 9.59
C GLU A 200 -24.72 -13.21 10.38
N LEU A 201 -24.88 -12.98 11.69
CA LEU A 201 -25.75 -13.77 12.56
C LEU A 201 -27.22 -13.44 12.31
#